data_AF-A0A9D2NSL2-F1
#
_entry.id   AF-A0A9D2NSL2-F1
#
_cell.length_a   1.000
_cell.length_b   1.000
_cell.length_c   1.000
_cell.angle_alpha   90.00
_cell.angle_beta   90.00
_cell.angle_gamma   90.00
#
_symmetry.space_group_name_H-M   'P 1'
#
loop_
_entity.id
_entity.type
_entity.pdbx_description
1 polymer ?
#
loop_
_entity_poly.entity_id
_entity_poly.type
_entity_poly.pdbx_seq_one_letter_code
_entity_poly.pdbx_strand_id
1 'polypeptide(L)'
;MTSDQIRSEIIGCEKKIANARGRIRDLEEDQYELERLAMKIRNLQSEFEARQDQRKRKLSAVLALTEVKSAARYYEGMSGLLNSREFVRADNALTDDVSAIRGKQREIEDEVEELKRQISALETRIANLRVSLQEACLREAAAAEA
;
A
#
# COMPACT_ATOMS: atom_id res chain seq x y z
N MET A 1 35.54 18.74 -17.59
CA MET A 1 35.59 17.35 -17.11
C MET A 1 36.35 16.53 -18.12
N THR A 2 37.16 15.57 -17.68
CA THR A 2 37.79 14.57 -18.55
C THR A 2 36.79 13.48 -18.94
N SER A 3 37.09 12.70 -19.98
CA SER A 3 36.27 11.56 -20.39
C SER A 3 36.03 10.56 -19.24
N ASP A 4 37.05 10.30 -18.42
CA ASP A 4 36.95 9.39 -17.25
C ASP A 4 36.05 9.92 -16.13
N GLN A 5 36.06 11.24 -15.88
CA GLN A 5 35.14 11.86 -14.92
C GLN A 5 33.69 11.73 -15.39
N ILE A 6 33.43 11.93 -16.69
CA ILE A 6 32.10 11.80 -17.27
C ILE A 6 31.60 10.35 -17.20
N ARG A 7 32.45 9.36 -17.52
CA ARG A 7 32.13 7.93 -17.38
C ARG A 7 31.78 7.58 -15.93
N SER A 8 32.54 8.10 -14.98
CA SER A 8 32.28 7.87 -13.56
C SER A 8 30.93 8.44 -13.11
N GLU A 9 30.56 9.64 -13.59
CA GLU A 9 29.23 10.20 -13.32
C GLU A 9 28.09 9.38 -13.92
N ILE A 10 28.26 8.89 -15.15
CA ILE A 10 27.27 8.00 -15.80
C ILE A 10 27.04 6.75 -14.95
N ILE A 11 28.12 6.07 -14.55
CA ILE A 11 28.05 4.88 -13.67
C ILE A 11 27.35 5.22 -12.35
N GLY A 12 27.64 6.40 -11.78
CA GLY A 12 26.97 6.87 -10.57
C GLY A 12 25.46 7.05 -10.75
N CYS A 13 25.03 7.61 -11.88
CA CYS A 13 23.60 7.76 -12.21
C CYS A 13 22.93 6.40 -12.44
N GLU A 14 23.58 5.49 -13.17
CA GLU A 14 23.08 4.13 -13.45
C GLU A 14 22.88 3.34 -12.15
N LYS A 15 23.80 3.44 -11.19
CA LYS A 15 23.64 2.83 -9.85
C LYS A 15 22.43 3.39 -9.11
N LYS A 16 22.20 4.71 -9.15
CA LYS A 16 21.03 5.34 -8.53
C LYS A 16 19.72 4.86 -9.17
N ILE A 17 19.68 4.75 -10.50
CA ILE A 17 18.53 4.20 -11.23
C ILE A 17 18.27 2.75 -10.81
N ALA A 18 19.31 1.92 -10.73
CA ALA A 18 19.17 0.53 -10.33
C ALA A 18 18.59 0.41 -8.91
N ASN A 19 19.07 1.24 -7.97
CA ASN A 19 18.54 1.28 -6.61
C ASN A 19 17.07 1.72 -6.57
N ALA A 20 16.72 2.80 -7.30
CA ALA A 20 15.34 3.28 -7.37
C ALA A 20 14.40 2.22 -7.96
N ARG A 21 14.82 1.51 -9.01
CA ARG A 21 14.06 0.38 -9.59
C ARG A 21 13.93 -0.80 -8.63
N GLY A 22 14.97 -1.06 -7.81
CA GLY A 22 14.90 -2.02 -6.71
C GLY A 22 13.80 -1.65 -5.73
N ARG A 23 13.84 -0.42 -5.22
CA ARG A 23 12.86 0.10 -4.27
C ARG A 23 11.43 0.08 -4.80
N ILE A 24 11.22 0.42 -6.08
CA ILE A 24 9.90 0.33 -6.72
C ILE A 24 9.36 -1.11 -6.66
N ARG A 25 10.19 -2.13 -6.93
CA ARG A 25 9.75 -3.54 -6.85
C ARG A 25 9.35 -3.94 -5.44
N ASP A 26 10.13 -3.54 -4.44
CA ASP A 26 9.82 -3.83 -3.03
C ASP A 26 8.47 -3.17 -2.64
N LEU A 27 8.27 -1.93 -3.07
CA LEU A 27 7.02 -1.19 -2.84
C LEU A 27 5.80 -1.81 -3.55
N GLU A 28 5.98 -2.32 -4.77
CA GLU A 28 4.93 -3.03 -5.51
C GLU A 28 4.55 -4.35 -4.82
N GLU A 29 5.51 -5.06 -4.21
CA GLU A 29 5.26 -6.25 -3.38
C GLU A 29 4.49 -5.89 -2.10
N ASP A 30 4.88 -4.81 -1.41
CA ASP A 30 4.15 -4.29 -0.25
C ASP A 30 2.70 -3.91 -0.63
N GLN A 31 2.50 -3.31 -1.80
CA GLN A 31 1.17 -2.95 -2.30
C GLN A 31 0.29 -4.19 -2.48
N TYR A 32 0.84 -5.26 -3.06
CA TYR A 32 0.15 -6.54 -3.25
C TYR A 32 -0.26 -7.19 -1.92
N GLU A 33 0.63 -7.22 -0.92
CA GLU A 33 0.30 -7.77 0.40
C GLU A 33 -0.75 -6.93 1.14
N LEU A 34 -0.71 -5.59 0.99
CA LEU A 34 -1.74 -4.70 1.53
C LEU A 34 -3.12 -4.95 0.89
N GLU A 35 -3.18 -5.16 -0.43
CA GLU A 35 -4.44 -5.52 -1.11
C GLU A 35 -5.00 -6.84 -0.58
N ARG A 36 -4.14 -7.85 -0.43
CA ARG A 36 -4.50 -9.15 0.10
C ARG A 36 -5.00 -9.05 1.55
N LEU A 37 -4.37 -8.23 2.38
CA LEU A 37 -4.80 -7.96 3.74
C LEU A 37 -6.17 -7.25 3.77
N ALA A 38 -6.36 -6.24 2.91
CA ALA A 38 -7.64 -5.54 2.81
C ALA A 38 -8.79 -6.48 2.40
N MET A 39 -8.55 -7.42 1.49
CA MET A 39 -9.54 -8.44 1.13
C MET A 39 -9.88 -9.34 2.32
N LYS A 40 -8.89 -9.80 3.08
CA LYS A 40 -9.12 -10.63 4.28
C LYS A 40 -9.97 -9.89 5.32
N ILE A 41 -9.70 -8.61 5.57
CA ILE A 41 -10.45 -7.80 6.53
C ILE A 41 -11.89 -7.61 6.05
N ARG A 42 -12.12 -7.32 4.76
CA ARG A 42 -13.49 -7.22 4.21
C ARG A 42 -14.26 -8.53 4.33
N ASN A 43 -13.60 -9.68 4.11
CA ASN A 43 -14.24 -10.98 4.30
C ASN A 43 -14.61 -11.22 5.76
N LEU A 44 -13.71 -10.88 6.69
CA LEU A 44 -14.01 -10.95 8.14
C LEU A 44 -15.19 -10.07 8.53
N GLN A 45 -15.25 -8.85 7.99
CA GLN A 45 -16.37 -7.93 8.23
C GLN A 45 -17.69 -8.50 7.71
N SER A 46 -17.72 -8.99 6.46
CA SER A 46 -18.90 -9.62 5.87
C SER A 46 -19.36 -10.86 6.66
N GLU A 47 -18.43 -11.72 7.09
CA GLU A 47 -18.76 -12.86 7.94
C GLU A 47 -19.30 -12.45 9.31
N PHE A 48 -18.74 -11.40 9.90
CA PHE A 48 -19.17 -10.85 11.18
C PHE A 48 -20.60 -10.31 11.10
N GLU A 49 -20.89 -9.47 10.10
CA GLU A 49 -22.22 -8.95 9.80
C GLU A 49 -23.23 -10.07 9.55
N ALA A 50 -22.89 -11.04 8.70
CA ALA A 50 -23.78 -12.17 8.38
C ALA A 50 -24.12 -13.02 9.61
N ARG A 51 -23.12 -13.31 10.47
CA ARG A 51 -23.33 -14.03 11.74
C ARG A 51 -24.22 -13.21 12.68
N GLN A 52 -24.06 -11.89 12.72
CA GLN A 52 -24.88 -11.02 13.55
C GLN A 52 -26.33 -11.00 13.07
N ASP A 53 -26.55 -10.82 11.78
CA ASP A 53 -27.89 -10.84 11.18
C ASP A 53 -28.60 -12.15 11.46
N GLN A 54 -27.89 -13.28 11.36
CA GLN A 54 -28.44 -14.57 11.72
C GLN A 54 -28.84 -14.63 13.20
N ARG A 55 -27.99 -14.11 14.11
CA ARG A 55 -28.30 -14.06 15.55
C ARG A 55 -29.50 -13.16 15.85
N LYS A 56 -29.59 -11.98 15.22
CA LYS A 56 -30.73 -11.06 15.36
C LYS A 56 -32.02 -11.71 14.89
N ARG A 57 -32.02 -12.38 13.73
CA ARG A 57 -33.19 -13.11 13.22
C ARG A 57 -33.64 -14.22 14.19
N LYS A 58 -32.70 -15.01 14.70
CA LYS A 58 -32.99 -16.05 15.71
C LYS A 58 -33.55 -15.45 16.99
N LEU A 59 -32.99 -14.33 17.45
CA LEU A 59 -33.45 -13.63 18.65
C LEU A 59 -34.87 -13.08 18.49
N SER A 60 -35.20 -12.53 17.32
CA SER A 60 -36.56 -12.07 17.01
C SER A 60 -37.60 -13.21 17.08
N ALA A 61 -37.22 -14.45 16.77
CA ALA A 61 -38.12 -15.59 16.97
C ALA A 61 -38.35 -15.90 18.45
N VAL A 62 -37.36 -15.66 19.32
CA VAL A 62 -37.49 -15.82 20.78
C VAL A 62 -38.35 -14.71 21.40
N LEU A 63 -38.39 -13.52 20.79
CA LEU A 63 -39.27 -12.43 21.21
C LEU A 63 -40.75 -12.87 21.26
N ALA A 64 -41.18 -13.74 20.36
CA ALA A 64 -42.55 -14.26 20.35
C ALA A 64 -42.87 -15.19 21.54
N LEU A 65 -41.86 -15.61 22.31
CA LEU A 65 -41.99 -16.54 23.45
C LEU A 65 -41.77 -15.85 24.80
N THR A 66 -41.71 -14.50 24.85
CA THR A 66 -41.35 -13.75 26.06
C THR A 66 -42.36 -13.86 27.21
N GLU A 67 -43.55 -14.40 26.96
CA GLU A 67 -44.49 -14.79 28.03
C GLU A 67 -43.86 -15.82 28.99
N VAL A 68 -42.91 -16.63 28.50
CA VAL A 68 -42.09 -17.50 29.32
C VAL A 68 -40.94 -16.71 29.95
N LYS A 69 -40.92 -16.61 31.29
CA LYS A 69 -39.93 -15.81 32.05
C LYS A 69 -38.47 -16.10 31.70
N SER A 70 -38.12 -17.36 31.40
CA SER A 70 -36.77 -17.74 30.97
C SER A 70 -36.44 -17.22 29.56
N ALA A 71 -37.41 -17.24 28.64
CA ALA A 71 -37.26 -16.68 27.30
C ALA A 71 -37.13 -15.16 27.34
N ALA A 72 -37.88 -14.47 28.21
CA ALA A 72 -37.75 -13.02 28.42
C ALA A 72 -36.34 -12.63 28.88
N ARG A 73 -35.80 -13.30 29.90
CA ARG A 73 -34.43 -13.05 30.41
C ARG A 73 -33.36 -13.32 29.36
N TYR A 74 -33.53 -14.40 28.59
CA TYR A 74 -32.63 -14.71 27.49
C TYR A 74 -32.67 -13.62 26.42
N TYR A 75 -33.87 -13.15 26.06
CA TYR A 75 -34.06 -12.10 25.07
C TYR A 75 -33.38 -10.80 25.50
N GLU A 76 -33.61 -10.34 26.72
CA GLU A 76 -32.98 -9.12 27.27
C GLU A 76 -31.45 -9.21 27.24
N GLY A 77 -30.88 -10.29 27.76
CA GLY A 77 -29.42 -10.45 27.81
C GLY A 77 -28.79 -10.47 26.42
N MET A 78 -29.39 -11.23 25.50
CA MET A 78 -28.86 -11.36 24.13
C MET A 78 -29.10 -10.09 23.30
N SER A 79 -30.23 -9.41 23.47
CA SER A 79 -30.51 -8.12 22.85
C SER A 79 -29.51 -7.06 23.32
N GLY A 80 -29.19 -7.04 24.62
CA GLY A 80 -28.16 -6.17 25.18
C GLY A 80 -26.78 -6.42 24.57
N LEU A 81 -26.39 -7.69 24.42
CA LEU A 81 -25.09 -8.06 23.81
C LEU A 81 -25.02 -7.68 22.32
N LEU A 82 -26.04 -8.01 21.53
CA LEU A 82 -26.05 -7.78 20.08
C LEU A 82 -26.17 -6.30 19.69
N ASN A 83 -26.61 -5.46 20.63
CA ASN A 83 -26.70 -4.00 20.49
C ASN A 83 -25.69 -3.26 21.39
N SER A 84 -24.72 -3.97 21.96
CA SER A 84 -23.72 -3.39 22.85
C SER A 84 -22.78 -2.44 22.10
N ARG A 85 -22.22 -1.46 22.82
CA ARG A 85 -21.21 -0.54 22.27
C ARG A 85 -19.93 -1.27 21.86
N GLU A 86 -19.57 -2.34 22.56
CA GLU A 86 -18.41 -3.17 22.23
C GLU A 86 -18.57 -3.85 20.88
N PHE A 87 -19.79 -4.29 20.56
CA PHE A 87 -20.12 -4.84 19.27
C PHE A 87 -19.96 -3.82 18.15
N VAL A 88 -20.57 -2.64 18.30
CA VAL A 88 -20.47 -1.55 17.31
C VAL A 88 -19.01 -1.11 17.11
N ARG A 89 -18.21 -1.10 18.17
CA ARG A 89 -16.77 -0.82 18.08
C ARG A 89 -16.01 -1.86 17.26
N ALA A 90 -16.35 -3.14 17.37
CA ALA A 90 -15.67 -4.19 16.62
C ALA A 90 -15.89 -4.05 15.10
N ASP A 91 -17.11 -3.72 14.69
CA ASP A 91 -17.43 -3.45 13.28
C ASP A 91 -16.73 -2.19 12.75
N ASN A 92 -16.77 -1.10 13.53
CA ASN A 92 -16.07 0.14 13.19
C ASN A 92 -14.55 -0.06 13.10
N ALA A 93 -13.95 -0.88 13.99
CA ALA A 93 -12.52 -1.15 13.98
C ALA A 93 -12.06 -1.81 12.67
N LEU A 94 -12.84 -2.75 12.12
CA LEU A 94 -12.52 -3.37 10.82
C LEU A 94 -12.59 -2.35 9.68
N THR A 95 -13.52 -1.39 9.76
CA THR A 95 -13.64 -0.29 8.78
C THR A 95 -12.46 0.67 8.88
N ASP A 96 -12.02 0.99 10.10
CA ASP A 96 -10.86 1.83 10.37
C ASP A 96 -9.57 1.17 9.86
N ASP A 97 -9.42 -0.15 10.06
CA ASP A 97 -8.27 -0.91 9.56
C ASP A 97 -8.18 -0.89 8.02
N VAL A 98 -9.30 -1.06 7.31
CA VAL A 98 -9.34 -0.93 5.85
C VAL A 98 -8.96 0.48 5.40
N SER A 99 -9.41 1.49 6.14
CA SER A 99 -9.09 2.89 5.85
C SER A 99 -7.60 3.19 6.06
N ALA A 100 -7.00 2.64 7.11
CA ALA A 100 -5.56 2.74 7.37
C ALA A 100 -4.73 2.07 6.26
N ILE A 101 -5.15 0.89 5.79
CA ILE A 101 -4.49 0.21 4.66
C ILE A 101 -4.54 1.08 3.40
N ARG A 102 -5.70 1.67 3.08
CA ARG A 102 -5.83 2.59 1.94
C ARG A 102 -4.98 3.86 2.08
N GLY A 103 -4.70 4.29 3.31
CA GLY A 103 -3.76 5.38 3.57
C GLY A 103 -2.35 4.98 3.16
N LYS A 104 -1.88 3.83 3.64
CA LYS A 104 -0.55 3.30 3.31
C LYS A 104 -0.38 3.01 1.81
N GLN A 105 -1.41 2.50 1.15
CA GLN A 105 -1.37 2.28 -0.30
C GLN A 105 -1.13 3.59 -1.07
N ARG A 106 -1.77 4.68 -0.66
CA ARG A 106 -1.55 6.01 -1.26
C ARG A 106 -0.14 6.53 -1.01
N GLU A 107 0.38 6.37 0.20
CA GLU A 107 1.77 6.76 0.53
C GLU A 107 2.77 5.99 -0.34
N ILE A 108 2.55 4.70 -0.57
CA ILE A 108 3.36 3.87 -1.47
C ILE A 108 3.27 4.36 -2.93
N GLU A 109 2.06 4.67 -3.41
CA GLU A 109 1.84 5.19 -4.76
C GLU A 109 2.59 6.51 -4.98
N ASP A 110 2.52 7.42 -4.02
CA ASP A 110 3.25 8.69 -4.04
C ASP A 110 4.77 8.48 -4.06
N GLU A 111 5.30 7.54 -3.25
CA GLU A 111 6.74 7.20 -3.24
C GLU A 111 7.18 6.62 -4.59
N VAL A 112 6.38 5.74 -5.20
CA VAL A 112 6.65 5.16 -6.52
C VAL A 112 6.66 6.24 -7.61
N GLU A 113 5.71 7.18 -7.59
CA GLU A 113 5.70 8.29 -8.55
C GLU A 113 6.95 9.16 -8.44
N GLU A 114 7.39 9.47 -7.22
CA GLU A 114 8.58 10.26 -6.99
C GLU A 114 9.84 9.52 -7.47
N LEU A 115 9.98 8.23 -7.18
CA LEU A 115 11.08 7.41 -7.70
C LEU A 115 11.09 7.36 -9.23
N LYS A 116 9.92 7.28 -9.88
CA LYS A 116 9.82 7.33 -11.35
C LYS A 116 10.28 8.69 -11.91
N ARG A 117 9.94 9.80 -11.25
CA ARG A 117 10.45 11.14 -11.62
C ARG A 117 11.97 11.22 -11.48
N GLN A 118 12.52 10.69 -10.39
CA GLN A 118 13.96 10.65 -10.16
C GLN A 118 14.69 9.83 -11.23
N ILE A 119 14.15 8.67 -11.61
CA ILE A 119 14.69 7.86 -12.70
C ILE A 119 14.72 8.66 -14.00
N SER A 120 13.61 9.31 -14.38
CA SER A 120 13.53 10.10 -15.62
C SER A 120 14.55 11.26 -15.63
N ALA A 121 14.74 11.95 -14.51
CA ALA A 121 15.75 12.99 -14.37
C ALA A 121 17.18 12.45 -14.52
N LEU A 122 17.47 11.29 -13.92
CA LEU A 122 18.78 10.63 -14.04
C LEU A 122 19.05 10.13 -15.46
N GLU A 123 18.04 9.58 -16.14
CA GLU A 123 18.15 9.14 -17.54
C GLU A 123 18.43 10.33 -18.47
N THR A 124 17.77 11.46 -18.25
CA THR A 124 18.05 12.72 -18.96
C THR A 124 19.47 13.22 -18.70
N ARG A 125 19.94 13.14 -17.45
CA ARG A 125 21.31 13.49 -17.10
C ARG A 125 22.33 12.59 -17.79
N ILE A 126 22.08 11.28 -17.83
CA ILE A 126 22.94 10.32 -18.55
C ILE A 126 22.98 10.65 -20.04
N ALA A 127 21.85 10.96 -20.66
CA ALA A 127 21.81 11.34 -22.07
C ALA A 127 22.71 12.55 -22.36
N ASN A 128 22.61 13.61 -21.54
CA ASN A 128 23.46 14.78 -21.66
C ASN A 128 24.95 14.47 -21.43
N LEU A 129 25.26 13.65 -20.41
CA LEU A 129 26.63 13.22 -20.13
C LEU A 129 27.23 12.41 -21.29
N ARG A 130 26.44 11.57 -21.97
CA ARG A 130 26.90 10.80 -23.12
C ARG A 130 27.29 11.70 -24.30
N VAL A 131 26.56 12.79 -24.53
CA VAL A 131 26.93 13.81 -25.53
C VAL A 131 28.25 14.47 -25.14
N SER A 132 28.37 14.94 -23.90
CA SER A 132 29.62 15.56 -23.41
C SER A 132 30.81 14.60 -23.45
N LEU A 133 30.60 13.29 -23.22
CA LEU A 133 31.63 12.27 -23.31
C LEU A 133 32.19 12.17 -24.74
N GLN A 134 31.30 12.19 -25.74
CA GLN A 134 31.71 12.14 -27.14
C GLN A 134 32.58 13.35 -27.50
N GLU A 135 32.18 14.56 -27.10
CA GLU A 135 32.96 15.77 -27.31
C GLU A 135 34.32 15.74 -26.60
N ALA A 136 34.36 15.25 -25.36
CA ALA A 136 35.59 15.14 -24.58
C ALA A 136 36.58 14.17 -25.23
N CYS A 137 36.12 12.99 -25.66
CA CYS A 137 36.94 12.01 -26.37
C CYS A 137 37.54 12.56 -27.67
N LEU A 138 36.75 13.33 -28.43
CA LEU A 138 37.24 13.96 -29.67
C LEU A 138 38.34 15.00 -29.40
N ARG A 139 38.19 15.81 -28.34
CA ARG A 139 39.22 16.79 -27.94
C ARG A 139 40.49 16.12 -27.44
N GLU A 140 40.34 15.06 -26.64
CA GLU A 140 41.48 14.28 -26.12
C GLU A 140 42.25 13.60 -27.27
N ALA A 141 41.56 13.06 -28.28
CA ALA A 141 42.18 12.48 -29.47
C ALA A 141 42.92 13.54 -30.31
N ALA A 142 42.29 14.68 -30.59
CA ALA A 142 42.92 15.76 -31.35
C ALA A 142 44.17 16.34 -30.64
N ALA A 143 44.17 16.35 -29.30
CA ALA A 143 45.33 16.77 -28.51
C ALA A 143 46.46 15.74 -28.47
N ALA A 144 46.18 14.46 -28.76
CA ALA A 144 47.18 13.40 -28.83
C ALA A 144 47.85 13.28 -30.21
N GLU A 145 47.22 13.85 -31.26
CA GLU A 145 47.74 13.88 -32.63
C GLU A 145 48.57 15.15 -32.96
N ALA A 146 48.58 16.15 -32.07
CA ALA A 146 49.29 17.44 -32.21
C ALA A 146 50.60 17.46 -31.42
#